data_AF-A0A2R5LNC8-F1
#
_entry.id   AF-A0A2R5LNC8-F1
#
_cell.length_a   1.000
_cell.length_b   1.000
_cell.length_c   1.000
_cell.angle_alpha   90.00
_cell.angle_beta   90.00
_cell.angle_gamma   90.00
#
_symmetry.space_group_name_H-M   'P 1'
#
loop_
_entity.id
_entity.type
_entity.pdbx_description
1 polymer ?
#
loop_
_entity_poly.entity_id
_entity_poly.type
_entity_poly.pdbx_seq_one_letter_code
_entity_poly.pdbx_strand_id
1 'polypeptide(L)'
;ESAWRSLCTEKDIVPEDVTLQDFIRGDDSVTATEEFTDAAIVESVRGNADSDNEDDDTDPPLPTTSEVMDAIDVLRRYACCTESNERAVNAIWMYEQSVMPSLMRLSQAKLTDYFRTESTLGM
;
A
#
# COMPACT_ATOMS: atom_id res chain seq x y z
N GLU A 1 45.04 28.95 -7.24
CA GLU A 1 45.30 28.53 -8.63
C GLU A 1 46.11 27.23 -8.77
N SER A 2 47.16 27.00 -7.98
CA SER A 2 47.99 25.78 -8.09
C SER A 2 47.20 24.48 -7.89
N ALA A 3 46.34 24.42 -6.86
CA ALA A 3 45.52 23.24 -6.55
C ALA A 3 44.49 22.90 -7.64
N TRP A 4 43.91 23.91 -8.32
CA TRP A 4 42.98 23.71 -9.43
C TRP A 4 43.67 23.06 -10.62
N ARG A 5 44.87 23.54 -10.98
CA ARG A 5 45.66 22.94 -12.07
C ARG A 5 46.04 21.49 -11.78
N SER A 6 46.30 21.14 -10.52
CA SER A 6 46.54 19.75 -10.11
C SER A 6 45.32 18.87 -10.34
N LEU A 7 44.11 19.34 -10.00
CA LEU A 7 42.86 18.61 -10.24
C LEU A 7 42.55 18.44 -11.74
N CYS A 8 42.84 19.44 -12.58
CA CYS A 8 42.69 19.32 -14.04
C CYS A 8 43.74 18.41 -14.69
N THR A 9 44.85 18.12 -14.00
CA THR A 9 45.90 17.22 -14.52
C THR A 9 45.54 15.76 -14.30
N GLU A 10 44.70 15.46 -13.32
CA GLU A 10 44.27 14.11 -12.99
C GLU A 10 43.07 13.72 -13.88
N LYS A 11 43.24 12.68 -14.69
CA LYS A 11 42.19 12.21 -15.59
C LYS A 11 40.98 11.75 -14.79
N ASP A 12 39.79 12.15 -15.24
CA ASP A 12 38.47 11.74 -14.72
C ASP A 12 37.97 12.45 -13.44
N ILE A 13 38.66 13.49 -12.97
CA ILE A 13 38.22 14.27 -11.79
C ILE A 13 37.42 15.51 -12.16
N VAL A 14 37.85 16.25 -13.18
CA VAL A 14 37.19 17.48 -13.63
C VAL A 14 37.02 17.41 -15.14
N PRO A 15 35.78 17.49 -15.66
CA PRO A 15 35.53 17.61 -17.09
C PRO A 15 36.25 18.83 -17.71
N GLU A 16 36.74 18.70 -18.93
CA GLU A 16 37.55 19.74 -19.60
C GLU A 16 36.78 21.05 -19.87
N ASP A 17 35.45 21.01 -19.76
CA ASP A 17 34.52 22.12 -19.97
C ASP A 17 34.10 22.85 -18.67
N VAL A 18 34.55 22.39 -17.50
CA VAL A 18 34.20 22.98 -16.20
C VAL A 18 35.25 24.00 -15.77
N THR A 19 34.85 25.24 -15.52
CA THR A 19 35.76 26.26 -14.95
C THR A 19 35.85 26.13 -13.43
N LEU A 20 36.90 26.71 -12.83
CA LEU A 20 37.04 26.75 -11.37
C LEU A 20 35.82 27.36 -10.68
N GLN A 21 35.17 28.33 -11.31
CA GLN A 21 33.96 28.96 -10.77
C GLN A 21 32.77 28.01 -10.84
N ASP A 22 32.61 27.24 -11.92
CA ASP A 22 31.53 26.27 -12.04
C ASP A 22 31.67 25.12 -11.03
N PHE A 23 32.91 24.69 -10.78
CA PHE A 23 33.19 23.67 -9.77
C PHE A 23 32.90 24.16 -8.35
N ILE A 24 33.26 25.41 -8.03
CA ILE A 24 33.00 26.00 -6.72
C ILE A 24 31.51 26.28 -6.52
N ARG A 25 30.80 26.69 -7.58
CA ARG A 25 29.39 27.08 -7.57
C ARG A 25 28.46 25.94 -7.98
N GLY A 26 28.92 24.70 -7.92
CA GLY A 26 28.10 23.54 -8.30
C GLY A 26 26.80 23.43 -7.50
N ASP A 27 26.80 23.96 -6.27
CA ASP A 27 25.64 24.04 -5.37
C ASP A 27 24.93 25.40 -5.37
N ASP A 28 25.42 26.43 -6.09
CA ASP A 28 24.72 27.73 -6.19
C ASP A 28 23.34 27.60 -6.87
N SER A 29 23.15 26.52 -7.65
CA SER A 29 21.87 26.19 -8.30
C SER A 29 20.96 25.30 -7.46
N VAL A 30 21.38 24.89 -6.25
CA VAL A 30 20.53 24.15 -5.33
C VAL A 30 19.43 25.09 -4.83
N THR A 31 18.27 24.98 -5.45
CA THR A 31 17.04 25.57 -4.95
C THR A 31 16.52 24.66 -3.86
N ALA A 32 16.79 24.99 -2.60
CA ALA A 32 16.11 24.35 -1.48
C ALA A 32 14.62 24.70 -1.59
N THR A 33 13.77 23.72 -1.88
CA THR A 33 12.32 23.90 -1.82
C THR A 33 11.95 24.23 -0.38
N GLU A 34 11.06 25.20 -0.21
CA GLU A 34 10.51 25.61 1.09
C GLU A 34 10.09 24.39 1.93
N GLU A 35 10.32 24.46 3.24
CA GLU A 35 9.87 23.44 4.19
C GLU A 35 8.34 23.42 4.20
N PHE A 36 7.75 22.43 3.52
CA PHE A 36 6.33 22.17 3.61
C PHE A 36 6.01 21.78 5.05
N THR A 37 5.35 22.68 5.77
CA THR A 37 4.82 22.34 7.09
C THR A 37 3.75 21.25 6.96
N ASP A 38 3.66 20.36 7.95
CA ASP A 38 2.63 19.31 8.01
C ASP A 38 1.20 19.87 7.79
N ALA A 39 0.98 21.12 8.22
CA ALA A 39 -0.28 21.83 8.00
C ALA A 39 -0.59 22.04 6.50
N ALA A 40 0.40 22.44 5.69
CA ALA A 40 0.23 22.61 4.24
C ALA A 40 0.01 21.28 3.51
N ILE A 41 0.60 20.19 4.02
CA ILE A 41 0.38 18.84 3.51
C ILE A 41 -1.07 18.40 3.77
N VAL A 42 -1.56 18.60 5.00
CA VAL A 42 -2.94 18.27 5.38
C VAL A 42 -3.94 19.10 4.59
N GLU A 43 -3.67 20.38 4.37
CA GLU A 43 -4.53 21.28 3.58
C GLU A 43 -4.58 20.87 2.10
N SER A 44 -3.45 20.47 1.51
CA SER A 44 -3.39 19.94 0.14
C SER A 44 -4.19 18.63 -0.01
N VAL A 45 -4.11 17.73 0.97
CA VAL A 45 -4.86 16.46 0.97
C VAL A 45 -6.36 16.69 1.20
N ARG A 46 -6.74 17.67 2.02
CA ARG A 46 -8.15 18.06 2.24
C ARG A 46 -8.71 18.93 1.10
N GLY A 47 -7.97 19.09 0.00
CA GLY A 47 -8.30 19.95 -1.13
C GLY A 47 -9.79 20.00 -1.45
N ASN A 48 -10.36 21.20 -1.30
CA ASN A 48 -11.63 21.62 -1.88
C ASN A 48 -12.81 20.63 -1.71
N ALA A 49 -13.07 20.20 -0.47
CA ALA A 49 -14.27 19.45 -0.10
C ALA A 49 -15.54 20.33 -0.01
N ASP A 50 -15.70 21.31 -0.90
CA ASP A 50 -16.95 22.07 -1.10
C ASP A 50 -17.75 21.47 -2.25
N SER A 51 -18.02 20.18 -2.16
CA SER A 51 -19.16 19.58 -2.84
C SER A 51 -19.85 18.68 -1.84
N ASP A 52 -20.62 19.35 -1.01
CA ASP A 52 -21.64 18.85 -0.10
C ASP A 52 -22.51 17.79 -0.80
N ASN A 53 -22.12 16.54 -0.67
CA ASN A 53 -23.01 15.40 -0.77
C ASN A 53 -22.93 14.76 0.61
N GLU A 54 -23.87 15.13 1.46
CA GLU A 54 -24.25 14.34 2.63
C GLU A 54 -24.82 13.00 2.13
N ASP A 55 -23.97 12.14 1.58
CA ASP A 55 -24.28 10.72 1.54
C ASP A 55 -24.05 10.23 2.97
N ASP A 56 -25.08 9.63 3.54
CA ASP A 56 -25.02 8.99 4.83
C ASP A 56 -24.04 7.81 4.70
N ASP A 57 -22.74 8.10 4.85
CA ASP A 57 -21.59 7.19 4.86
C ASP A 57 -21.67 6.26 6.08
N THR A 58 -22.81 5.60 6.25
CA THR A 58 -22.89 4.39 7.05
C THR A 58 -22.27 3.29 6.21
N ASP A 59 -20.98 3.03 6.45
CA ASP A 59 -20.26 1.89 5.87
C ASP A 59 -21.15 0.64 5.91
N PRO A 60 -21.33 -0.06 4.78
CA PRO A 60 -22.15 -1.27 4.77
C PRO A 60 -21.56 -2.29 5.76
N PRO A 61 -22.40 -3.06 6.47
CA PRO A 61 -21.94 -4.01 7.45
C PRO A 61 -20.95 -5.00 6.81
N LEU A 62 -19.92 -5.36 7.58
CA LEU A 62 -18.91 -6.32 7.11
C LEU A 62 -19.58 -7.64 6.67
N PRO A 63 -19.23 -8.16 5.47
CA PRO A 63 -19.82 -9.39 4.99
C PRO A 63 -19.40 -10.58 5.86
N THR A 64 -20.35 -11.47 6.11
CA THR A 64 -20.11 -12.73 6.81
C THR A 64 -19.29 -13.69 5.94
N THR A 65 -18.65 -14.67 6.57
CA THR A 65 -17.88 -15.71 5.86
C THR A 65 -18.71 -16.44 4.80
N SER A 66 -20.00 -16.70 5.08
CA SER A 66 -20.89 -17.35 4.11
C SER A 66 -21.10 -16.47 2.88
N GLU A 67 -21.39 -15.18 3.08
CA GLU A 67 -21.63 -14.24 1.98
C GLU A 67 -20.40 -14.08 1.09
N VAL A 68 -19.20 -14.08 1.66
CA VAL A 68 -17.95 -14.03 0.89
C VAL A 68 -17.78 -15.29 0.04
N MET A 69 -18.02 -16.48 0.60
CA MET A 69 -17.93 -17.74 -0.14
C MET A 69 -18.99 -17.86 -1.24
N ASP A 70 -20.23 -17.46 -0.93
CA ASP A 70 -21.34 -17.45 -1.89
C ASP A 70 -21.05 -16.50 -3.06
N ALA A 71 -20.46 -15.33 -2.80
CA ALA A 71 -20.04 -14.38 -3.83
C ALA A 71 -18.92 -14.96 -4.72
N ILE A 72 -17.93 -15.64 -4.14
CA ILE A 72 -16.87 -16.33 -4.90
C ILE A 72 -17.49 -17.39 -5.83
N ASP A 73 -18.48 -18.14 -5.38
CA ASP A 73 -19.17 -19.15 -6.19
C ASP A 73 -19.99 -18.55 -7.34
N VAL A 74 -20.60 -17.37 -7.16
CA VAL A 74 -21.22 -16.62 -8.26
C VAL A 74 -20.18 -16.21 -9.30
N LEU A 75 -19.06 -15.63 -8.87
CA LEU A 75 -17.98 -15.18 -9.76
C LEU A 75 -17.39 -16.35 -10.55
N ARG A 76 -17.20 -17.50 -9.90
CA ARG A 76 -16.72 -18.72 -10.54
C ARG A 76 -17.67 -19.21 -11.63
N ARG A 77 -18.97 -19.28 -11.32
CA ARG A 77 -19.99 -19.71 -12.30
C ARG A 77 -20.02 -18.77 -13.51
N TYR A 78 -19.97 -17.46 -13.26
CA TYR A 78 -19.93 -16.47 -14.33
C TYR A 78 -18.70 -16.64 -15.23
N ALA A 79 -17.50 -16.73 -14.63
CA ALA A 79 -16.25 -16.88 -15.37
C ALA A 79 -16.21 -18.19 -16.20
N CYS A 80 -16.77 -19.28 -15.67
CA CYS A 80 -16.88 -20.56 -16.37
C CYS A 80 -17.90 -20.56 -17.53
N CYS A 81 -18.94 -19.72 -17.46
CA CYS A 81 -19.95 -19.62 -18.52
C CYS A 81 -19.54 -18.69 -19.67
N THR A 82 -18.56 -17.82 -19.46
CA THR A 82 -18.03 -16.92 -20.49
C THR A 82 -16.86 -17.56 -21.24
N GLU A 83 -16.94 -17.64 -22.58
CA GLU A 83 -15.82 -18.14 -23.40
C GLU A 83 -14.57 -17.25 -23.24
N SER A 84 -13.39 -17.87 -23.14
CA SER A 84 -12.07 -17.20 -23.07
C SER A 84 -11.82 -16.33 -21.82
N ASN A 85 -12.26 -16.77 -20.63
CA ASN A 85 -12.09 -16.00 -19.39
C ASN A 85 -11.03 -16.58 -18.42
N GLU A 86 -9.94 -17.12 -18.98
CA GLU A 86 -8.83 -17.73 -18.21
C GLU A 86 -8.22 -16.76 -17.17
N ARG A 87 -8.14 -15.47 -17.52
CA ARG A 87 -7.65 -14.42 -16.62
C ARG A 87 -8.57 -14.21 -15.42
N ALA A 88 -9.88 -14.22 -15.62
CA ALA A 88 -10.84 -14.07 -14.52
C ALA A 88 -10.82 -15.30 -13.60
N VAL A 89 -10.75 -16.51 -14.17
CA VAL A 89 -10.64 -17.75 -13.38
C VAL A 89 -9.37 -17.73 -12.52
N ASN A 90 -8.23 -17.32 -13.09
CA ASN A 90 -6.97 -17.19 -12.34
C ASN A 90 -7.06 -16.14 -11.23
N ALA A 91 -7.65 -14.97 -11.50
CA ALA A 91 -7.83 -13.92 -10.50
C ALA A 91 -8.74 -14.36 -9.34
N ILE A 92 -9.84 -15.06 -9.64
CA ILE A 92 -10.76 -15.62 -8.62
C ILE A 92 -10.02 -16.64 -7.75
N TRP A 93 -9.22 -17.51 -8.34
CA TRP A 93 -8.43 -18.52 -7.61
C TRP A 93 -7.39 -17.88 -6.68
N MET A 94 -6.65 -16.87 -7.16
CA MET A 94 -5.69 -16.13 -6.34
C MET A 94 -6.36 -15.42 -5.16
N TYR A 95 -7.50 -14.77 -5.42
CA TYR A 95 -8.26 -14.09 -4.38
C TYR A 95 -8.74 -15.08 -3.32
N GLU A 96 -9.36 -16.18 -3.72
CA GLU A 96 -9.82 -17.24 -2.82
C GLU A 96 -8.69 -17.78 -1.93
N GLN A 97 -7.52 -18.07 -2.50
CA GLN A 97 -6.38 -18.55 -1.75
C GLN A 97 -5.91 -17.55 -0.69
N SER A 98 -6.02 -16.25 -0.98
CA SER A 98 -5.64 -15.19 -0.05
C SER A 98 -6.63 -15.00 1.10
N VAL A 99 -7.93 -15.20 0.85
CA VAL A 99 -8.98 -14.97 1.85
C VAL A 99 -9.30 -16.21 2.68
N MET A 100 -9.12 -17.42 2.14
CA MET A 100 -9.42 -18.68 2.84
C MET A 100 -8.80 -18.77 4.25
N PRO A 101 -7.50 -18.46 4.46
CA PRO A 101 -6.88 -18.51 5.79
C PRO A 101 -7.50 -17.53 6.80
N SER A 102 -7.97 -16.38 6.31
CA SER A 102 -8.61 -15.34 7.13
C SER A 102 -10.06 -15.72 7.48
N LEU A 103 -10.76 -16.38 6.56
CA LEU A 103 -12.13 -16.86 6.73
C LEU A 103 -12.22 -18.16 7.55
N MET A 104 -11.24 -19.05 7.41
CA MET A 104 -11.12 -20.33 8.13
C MET A 104 -10.46 -20.21 9.50
N ARG A 105 -10.09 -18.99 9.93
CA ARG A 105 -9.70 -18.71 11.32
C ARG A 105 -10.95 -18.74 12.21
N LEU A 106 -11.61 -19.90 12.20
CA LEU A 106 -12.61 -20.35 13.13
C LEU A 106 -12.10 -20.04 14.53
N SER A 107 -12.96 -19.40 15.33
CA SER A 107 -12.77 -19.05 16.73
C SER A 107 -11.70 -19.94 17.38
N GLN A 108 -10.52 -19.38 17.63
CA GLN A 108 -9.61 -20.02 18.57
C GLN A 108 -10.39 -20.10 19.88
N ALA A 109 -10.97 -21.27 20.18
CA ALA A 109 -11.64 -21.51 21.43
C ALA A 109 -10.61 -21.15 22.50
N LYS A 110 -10.94 -20.18 23.36
CA LYS A 110 -10.03 -19.78 24.41
C LYS A 110 -9.76 -21.05 25.23
N LEU A 111 -8.50 -21.33 25.55
CA LEU A 111 -8.11 -22.49 26.36
C LEU A 111 -8.97 -22.63 27.63
N THR A 112 -9.46 -21.52 28.16
CA THR A 112 -10.37 -21.44 29.31
C THR A 112 -11.74 -22.12 29.12
N ASP A 113 -12.24 -22.28 27.89
CA ASP A 113 -13.50 -22.97 27.65
C ASP A 113 -13.36 -24.50 27.82
N TYR A 114 -12.19 -25.06 27.50
CA TYR A 114 -11.88 -26.48 27.75
C TYR A 114 -11.90 -26.81 29.25
N PHE A 115 -11.33 -25.92 30.08
CA PHE A 115 -11.33 -26.11 31.54
C PHE A 115 -12.70 -25.91 32.19
N ARG A 116 -13.62 -25.21 31.52
CA ARG A 116 -14.99 -24.99 32.02
C ARG A 116 -15.87 -26.22 31.81
N THR A 117 -15.66 -26.97 30.72
CA THR A 117 -16.38 -28.23 30.45
C THR A 117 -15.97 -29.35 31.40
N GLU A 118 -14.71 -29.43 31.81
CA GLU A 118 -14.24 -30.48 32.73
C GLU A 118 -14.72 -30.30 34.18
N SER A 119 -15.03 -29.06 34.62
CA SER A 119 -15.58 -28.81 35.96
C SER A 119 -17.03 -29.28 36.15
N THR A 120 -17.73 -29.63 35.06
CA THR A 120 -19.15 -30.06 35.13
C THR A 120 -19.31 -31.59 35.10
N LEU A 121 -18.23 -32.35 34.88
CA LEU A 121 -18.24 -33.82 34.93
C LEU A 121 -17.68 -34.40 36.24
N GLY A 122 -17.31 -33.53 37.18
CA GLY A 122 -16.79 -33.88 38.51
C GLY A 122 -17.73 -33.49 39.65
N MET A 123 -18.97 -33.98 39.62
CA MET A 123 -19.84 -34.13 40.79
C MET A 123 -20.67 -35.39 40.66
#